data_AF-A0A7S4FM55-F1
#
_entry.id   AF-A0A7S4FM55-F1
#
_cell.length_a   1.000
_cell.length_b   1.000
_cell.length_c   1.000
_cell.angle_alpha   90.00
_cell.angle_beta   90.00
_cell.angle_gamma   90.00
#
_symmetry.space_group_name_H-M   'P 1'
#
loop_
_entity.id
_entity.type
_entity.pdbx_description
1 polymer ?
#
loop_
_entity_poly.entity_id
_entity_poly.type
_entity_poly.pdbx_seq_one_letter_code
_entity_poly.pdbx_strand_id
1 'polypeptide(L)'
;DKPSSRIRHRASLSSRERRMNPMHPVAAQDAEETEALPIEEHRERILSHIRTHRVTFVQGETGCGKSSMVPQFLYHDNPANRIIVTQPRRLAAVSLANRIAQ
;
A
#
# COMPACT_ATOMS: atom_id res chain seq x y z
N ASP A 1 3.57 -78.42 8.51
CA ASP A 1 2.63 -77.75 7.60
C ASP A 1 2.42 -76.28 7.95
N LYS A 2 2.64 -75.39 6.95
CA LYS A 2 2.19 -73.98 6.72
C LYS A 2 1.84 -73.02 7.89
N PRO A 3 1.97 -71.69 7.71
CA PRO A 3 3.09 -70.90 7.17
C PRO A 3 3.41 -69.63 8.01
N SER A 4 4.56 -69.01 7.70
CA SER A 4 4.96 -67.66 8.15
C SER A 4 3.99 -66.56 7.71
N SER A 5 3.71 -65.58 8.57
CA SER A 5 3.43 -64.21 8.11
C SER A 5 3.72 -63.13 9.17
N ARG A 6 4.66 -62.24 8.78
CA ARG A 6 4.65 -60.78 8.98
C ARG A 6 4.82 -60.23 10.40
N ILE A 7 6.09 -59.99 10.72
CA ILE A 7 6.53 -58.93 11.63
C ILE A 7 5.99 -57.58 11.10
N ARG A 8 5.16 -56.91 11.91
CA ARG A 8 4.87 -55.48 11.75
C ARG A 8 5.22 -54.78 13.06
N HIS A 9 6.46 -54.34 13.18
CA HIS A 9 6.85 -53.40 14.21
C HIS A 9 6.41 -51.98 13.81
N ARG A 10 5.64 -51.43 14.73
CA ARG A 10 5.06 -50.10 14.89
C ARG A 10 6.03 -48.95 14.52
N ALA A 11 5.53 -48.08 13.64
CA ALA A 11 5.83 -46.67 13.42
C ALA A 11 7.05 -46.02 14.11
N SER A 12 7.97 -45.48 13.30
CA SER A 12 8.71 -44.26 13.64
C SER A 12 8.31 -43.18 12.61
N LEU A 13 7.59 -42.16 13.08
CA LEU A 13 7.16 -41.01 12.30
C LEU A 13 8.34 -40.04 12.20
N SER A 14 8.79 -39.75 10.98
CA SER A 14 9.81 -38.72 10.72
C SER A 14 9.21 -37.33 10.96
N SER A 15 9.66 -36.64 12.00
CA SER A 15 9.35 -35.23 12.24
C SER A 15 9.95 -34.35 11.15
N ARG A 16 9.19 -34.02 10.09
CA ARG A 16 9.35 -32.81 9.25
C ARG A 16 8.28 -32.67 8.15
N GLU A 17 7.01 -32.86 8.48
CA GLU A 17 5.93 -32.25 7.70
C GLU A 17 5.81 -30.77 8.08
N ARG A 18 6.45 -29.91 7.27
CA ARG A 18 6.11 -28.48 7.27
C ARG A 18 4.63 -28.41 6.88
N ARG A 19 3.79 -28.01 7.83
CA ARG A 19 2.41 -27.63 7.57
C ARG A 19 2.42 -26.52 6.51
N MET A 20 2.16 -26.88 5.26
CA MET A 20 1.75 -25.92 4.25
C MET A 20 0.35 -25.45 4.67
N ASN A 21 0.27 -24.25 5.21
CA ASN A 21 -1.00 -23.60 5.42
C ASN A 21 -1.56 -23.25 4.03
N PRO A 22 -2.75 -23.73 3.62
CA PRO A 22 -3.31 -23.32 2.36
C PRO A 22 -3.54 -21.80 2.41
N MET A 23 -2.92 -21.09 1.48
CA MET A 23 -3.08 -19.66 1.30
C MET A 23 -4.52 -19.42 0.88
N HIS A 24 -5.37 -19.01 1.84
CA HIS A 24 -6.68 -18.48 1.52
C HIS A 24 -6.50 -17.26 0.61
N PRO A 25 -7.23 -17.14 -0.51
CA PRO A 25 -7.22 -15.91 -1.28
C PRO A 25 -7.74 -14.80 -0.36
N VAL A 26 -6.90 -13.81 -0.10
CA VAL A 26 -7.31 -12.58 0.59
C VAL A 26 -8.37 -11.96 -0.31
N ALA A 27 -9.62 -12.00 0.13
CA ALA A 27 -10.72 -11.35 -0.55
C ALA A 27 -10.30 -9.90 -0.82
N ALA A 28 -10.43 -9.46 -2.08
CA ALA A 28 -10.33 -8.05 -2.41
C ALA A 28 -11.32 -7.32 -1.51
N GLN A 29 -10.80 -6.57 -0.53
CA GLN A 29 -11.62 -5.75 0.33
C GLN A 29 -12.27 -4.70 -0.57
N ASP A 30 -13.59 -4.59 -0.43
CA ASP A 30 -14.44 -3.67 -1.18
C ASP A 30 -13.77 -2.30 -1.23
N ALA A 31 -13.61 -1.75 -2.43
CA ALA A 31 -13.17 -0.36 -2.60
C ALA A 31 -14.24 0.53 -1.96
N GLU A 32 -14.04 0.91 -0.69
CA GLU A 32 -14.83 1.94 -0.05
C GLU A 32 -14.84 3.14 -0.99
N GLU A 33 -16.04 3.58 -1.41
CA GLU A 33 -16.25 4.82 -2.13
C GLU A 33 -15.63 5.94 -1.29
N THR A 34 -14.40 6.29 -1.62
CA THR A 34 -13.65 7.33 -0.94
C THR A 34 -14.24 8.63 -1.43
N GLU A 35 -14.94 9.35 -0.55
CA GLU A 35 -15.40 10.70 -0.86
C GLU A 35 -14.21 11.51 -1.40
N ALA A 36 -14.41 12.13 -2.56
CA ALA A 36 -13.39 12.94 -3.23
C ALA A 36 -12.89 14.03 -2.26
N LEU A 37 -11.58 14.13 -2.09
CA LEU A 37 -11.00 15.14 -1.19
C LEU A 37 -11.16 16.52 -1.82
N PRO A 38 -11.44 17.59 -1.04
CA PRO A 38 -11.68 18.93 -1.59
C PRO A 38 -10.58 19.45 -2.53
N ILE A 39 -9.32 19.06 -2.32
CA ILE A 39 -8.22 19.48 -3.20
C ILE A 39 -8.30 18.93 -4.63
N GLU A 40 -9.06 17.87 -4.88
CA GLU A 40 -9.20 17.23 -6.19
C GLU A 40 -9.82 18.16 -7.24
N GLU A 41 -10.78 19.00 -6.84
CA GLU A 41 -11.39 20.01 -7.72
C GLU A 41 -10.37 21.05 -8.21
N HIS A 42 -9.22 21.16 -7.55
CA HIS A 42 -8.15 22.10 -7.86
C HIS A 42 -6.96 21.47 -8.59
N ARG A 43 -7.02 20.18 -8.96
CA ARG A 43 -5.91 19.43 -9.56
C ARG A 43 -5.24 20.16 -10.73
N GLU A 44 -6.01 20.54 -11.74
CA GLU A 44 -5.48 21.19 -12.95
C GLU A 44 -4.89 22.57 -12.66
N ARG A 45 -5.50 23.32 -11.73
CA ARG A 45 -4.99 24.63 -11.31
C ARG A 45 -3.63 24.50 -10.60
N ILE A 46 -3.48 23.48 -9.75
CA ILE A 46 -2.21 23.21 -9.05
C ILE A 46 -1.13 22.78 -10.04
N LEU A 47 -1.43 21.83 -10.94
CA LEU A 47 -0.45 21.32 -11.91
C LEU A 47 0.00 22.40 -12.90
N SER A 48 -0.93 23.18 -13.45
CA SER A 48 -0.60 24.28 -14.36
C SER A 48 0.27 25.34 -13.69
N HIS A 49 0.02 25.66 -12.42
CA HIS A 49 0.83 26.61 -11.67
C HIS A 49 2.25 26.07 -11.41
N ILE A 50 2.38 24.81 -11.00
CA ILE A 50 3.69 24.17 -10.75
C ILE A 50 4.53 24.05 -12.03
N ARG A 51 3.91 23.74 -13.18
CA ARG A 51 4.62 23.66 -14.47
C ARG A 51 5.24 24.99 -14.90
N THR A 52 4.62 26.10 -14.53
CA THR A 52 5.01 27.46 -14.95
C THR A 52 5.81 28.21 -13.89
N HIS A 53 5.81 27.74 -12.64
CA HIS A 53 6.49 28.41 -11.51
C HIS A 53 7.40 27.45 -10.76
N ARG A 54 8.66 27.86 -10.56
CA ARG A 54 9.64 27.10 -9.77
C ARG A 54 9.22 26.89 -8.30
N VAL A 55 8.45 27.83 -7.74
CA VAL A 55 7.94 27.77 -6.36
C VAL A 55 6.44 28.05 -6.40
N THR A 56 5.67 27.18 -5.74
CA THR A 56 4.22 27.29 -5.63
C THR A 56 3.80 27.12 -4.17
N PHE A 57 2.99 28.04 -3.66
CA PHE A 57 2.36 27.92 -2.35
C PHE A 57 0.96 27.34 -2.50
N VAL A 58 0.66 26.25 -1.79
CA VAL A 58 -0.67 25.63 -1.79
C VAL A 58 -1.27 25.79 -0.41
N GLN A 59 -2.27 26.66 -0.30
CA GLN A 59 -3.05 26.88 0.93
C GLN A 59 -4.40 26.17 0.83
N GLY A 60 -4.85 25.63 1.96
CA GLY A 60 -6.18 25.03 2.10
C GLY A 60 -6.39 24.57 3.54
N GLU A 61 -7.63 24.29 3.93
CA GLU A 61 -7.99 23.90 5.29
C GLU A 61 -7.37 22.56 5.73
N THR A 62 -7.36 22.28 7.04
CA THR A 62 -6.93 20.97 7.56
C THR A 62 -7.87 19.89 7.02
N GLY A 63 -7.32 18.75 6.60
CA GLY A 63 -8.11 17.64 6.07
C GLY A 63 -8.43 17.72 4.57
N CYS A 64 -8.16 18.84 3.89
CA CYS A 64 -8.49 18.95 2.46
C CYS A 64 -7.66 18.07 1.51
N GLY A 65 -6.63 17.37 2.00
CA GLY A 65 -5.86 16.41 1.20
C GLY A 65 -4.48 16.87 0.72
N LYS A 66 -3.99 18.08 1.06
CA LYS A 66 -2.70 18.63 0.57
C LYS A 66 -1.53 17.66 0.61
N SER A 67 -1.20 17.12 1.78
CA SER A 67 -0.02 16.27 1.97
C SER A 67 -0.12 14.94 1.23
N SER A 68 -1.32 14.45 0.95
CA SER A 68 -1.56 13.16 0.30
C SER A 68 -1.73 13.30 -1.22
N MET A 69 -2.45 14.31 -1.68
CA MET A 69 -2.89 14.39 -3.08
C MET A 69 -1.93 15.17 -3.97
N VAL A 70 -1.29 16.24 -3.49
CA VAL A 70 -0.35 17.02 -4.32
C VAL A 70 0.80 16.14 -4.85
N PRO A 71 1.45 15.29 -4.03
CA PRO A 71 2.47 14.37 -4.53
C PRO A 71 1.93 13.38 -5.58
N GLN A 72 0.73 12.86 -5.39
CA GLN A 72 0.09 11.94 -6.34
C GLN A 72 -0.24 12.65 -7.66
N PHE A 73 -0.76 13.88 -7.61
CA PHE A 73 -1.01 14.68 -8.83
C PHE A 73 0.27 14.84 -9.64
N LEU A 74 1.38 15.21 -8.98
CA LEU A 74 2.69 15.37 -9.63
C LEU A 74 3.23 14.07 -10.21
N TYR A 75 3.00 12.94 -9.53
CA TYR A 75 3.43 11.62 -10.00
C TYR A 75 2.61 11.17 -11.21
N HIS A 76 1.29 11.30 -11.16
CA HIS A 76 0.41 10.97 -12.27
C HIS A 76 0.58 11.90 -13.47
N ASP A 77 1.00 13.15 -13.25
CA ASP A 77 1.32 14.09 -14.33
C ASP A 77 2.57 13.67 -15.10
N ASN A 78 3.60 13.22 -14.39
CA ASN A 78 4.81 12.67 -14.98
C ASN A 78 5.45 11.63 -14.05
N PRO A 79 5.31 10.32 -14.37
CA PRO A 79 5.87 9.23 -13.56
C PRO A 79 7.39 9.24 -13.44
N ALA A 80 8.11 9.99 -14.28
CA ALA A 80 9.56 10.16 -14.17
C ALA A 80 9.96 11.12 -13.03
N ASN A 81 9.00 11.85 -12.43
CA ASN A 81 9.27 12.77 -11.34
C ASN A 81 9.78 12.04 -10.09
N ARG A 82 10.88 12.54 -9.53
CA ARG A 82 11.36 12.13 -8.20
C ARG A 82 10.83 13.11 -7.16
N ILE A 83 9.85 12.68 -6.38
CA ILE A 83 9.12 13.54 -5.45
C ILE A 83 9.58 13.26 -4.02
N ILE A 84 9.96 14.32 -3.31
CA ILE A 84 10.31 14.27 -1.89
C ILE A 84 9.24 15.01 -1.11
N VAL A 85 8.63 14.33 -0.14
CA VAL A 85 7.64 14.93 0.77
C VAL A 85 8.21 14.92 2.17
N THR A 86 8.37 16.10 2.76
CA THR A 86 8.82 16.24 4.14
C THR A 86 7.63 16.35 5.08
N GLN A 87 7.71 15.72 6.26
CA GLN A 87 6.74 15.89 7.34
C GLN A 87 7.49 16.27 8.63
N PRO A 88 6.96 17.18 9.46
CA PRO A 88 7.65 17.64 10.68
C PRO A 88 7.74 16.57 11.77
N ARG A 89 6.96 15.47 11.65
CA ARG A 89 6.92 14.39 12.64
C ARG A 89 7.16 13.05 11.94
N ARG A 90 8.00 12.20 12.54
CA ARG A 90 8.32 10.85 12.02
C ARG A 90 7.07 10.00 11.79
N LEU A 91 6.14 9.99 12.75
CA LEU A 91 4.90 9.22 12.62
C LEU A 91 4.07 9.69 11.42
N ALA A 92 3.97 10.99 11.20
CA ALA A 92 3.24 11.55 10.05
C ALA A 92 3.88 11.15 8.70
N ALA A 93 5.22 11.14 8.62
CA ALA A 93 5.93 10.68 7.42
C ALA A 93 5.60 9.21 7.10
N VAL A 94 5.71 8.32 8.10
CA VAL A 94 5.45 6.88 7.94
C VAL A 94 3.99 6.62 7.60
N SER A 95 3.05 7.22 8.33
CA SER A 95 1.62 7.04 8.08
C SER A 95 1.20 7.55 6.69
N LEU A 96 1.75 8.67 6.23
CA LEU A 96 1.48 9.20 4.90
C LEU A 96 2.00 8.26 3.80
N ALA A 97 3.24 7.78 3.93
CA ALA A 97 3.83 6.85 2.97
C ALA A 97 3.01 5.55 2.86
N ASN A 98 2.59 4.98 4.00
CA ASN A 98 1.75 3.79 4.02
C ASN A 98 0.38 4.03 3.39
N ARG A 99 -0.24 5.18 3.65
CA ARG A 99 -1.54 5.54 3.05
C ARG A 99 -1.46 5.66 1.53
N ILE A 100 -0.38 6.22 0.99
CA ILE A 100 -0.20 6.40 -0.45
C ILE A 100 0.15 5.07 -1.15
N ALA A 101 0.75 4.11 -0.42
CA ALA A 101 1.14 2.82 -0.97
C ALA A 101 0.01 1.78 -1.03
N GLN A 102 -1.13 2.05 -0.37
CA GLN A 102 -2.36 1.26 -0.47
C GLN A 102 -3.09 1.59 -1.76
#